data_AF-A0A3P6L8M7-F1
#
_entry.id   AF-A0A3P6L8M7-F1
#
_cell.length_a   1.000
_cell.length_b   1.000
_cell.length_c   1.000
_cell.angle_alpha   90.00
_cell.angle_beta   90.00
_cell.angle_gamma   90.00
#
_symmetry.space_group_name_H-M   'P 1'
#
loop_
_entity.id
_entity.type
_entity.pdbx_description
1 polymer ?
#
loop_
_entity_poly.entity_id
_entity_poly.type
_entity_poly.pdbx_seq_one_letter_code
_entity_poly.pdbx_strand_id
1 'polypeptide(L)'
;MNTDGVFTGPTYKIGETNYYNVGDALAAINSSFSTSLGDALLWDATAGKFSAKHGTNGDASVITDVADGEISDSSSDAVNGSQLHGVSSYVVDALGGGAEVNADGTITAPTYTIANADYDNVGDALNAIDTTLDDALLWDADAGENGAFSAAHGKDKTASVITNVANGAISAASSDAINGSQLYTTNKYIADALDGDAEVNADGTITAPTYTIANAEYNNVGDALDALDDNALLWDETANGGAGAYNASHDGKASIITNVANGSISEDSTDAVNGSQLNATNMMIEQNTQIINQLAGNTDATYIQENGAGINYVRTNDDGLAFNDASAQGVGATAIGYNSVAKGDSSVAIGQGSYSDVDTGIALGSSSVSSRVIAKGSRDTIITENGIVIGYDTTDGELLGALSIGDDGKYRQIINVADGSEAHDAVTVRQLQNAIGAVATTPTKYFHANSTEEDSLAVGTDSLAMGAKTIVNGDKGIGIGYGAYVDANALNGIAIGSNAQVIHVNSIAIGNGSTTTRGAQTNYTAYNMDAPQNSVGEFSVGSADGQRQITNVAAGSADTDAVNVGQLKVTDERVAQNTQ
;
A
#
# COMPACT_ATOMS: atom_id res chain seq x y z
N MET A 1 -132.81 126.63 81.66
CA MET A 1 -133.92 126.62 82.64
C MET A 1 -135.17 127.09 81.89
N ASN A 2 -136.28 126.33 81.92
CA ASN A 2 -137.57 126.76 81.35
C ASN A 2 -138.58 127.05 82.47
N THR A 3 -139.63 127.79 82.12
CA THR A 3 -140.60 128.49 82.98
C THR A 3 -141.40 127.65 83.98
N ASP A 4 -141.20 126.32 84.01
CA ASP A 4 -141.98 125.38 84.84
C ASP A 4 -141.11 124.58 85.85
N GLY A 5 -139.84 124.96 86.04
CA GLY A 5 -139.03 124.48 87.18
C GLY A 5 -138.42 123.07 87.07
N VAL A 6 -138.33 122.46 85.88
CA VAL A 6 -137.68 121.14 85.68
C VAL A 6 -136.23 121.29 85.17
N PHE A 7 -135.27 120.59 85.79
CA PHE A 7 -133.88 120.45 85.32
C PHE A 7 -133.74 119.26 84.34
N THR A 8 -133.12 119.48 83.17
CA THR A 8 -132.75 118.44 82.18
C THR A 8 -131.27 118.03 82.35
N GLY A 9 -130.97 116.72 82.41
CA GLY A 9 -129.63 116.15 82.62
C GLY A 9 -128.70 116.14 81.38
N PRO A 10 -127.39 115.82 81.55
CA PRO A 10 -126.35 115.92 80.51
C PRO A 10 -126.42 114.84 79.41
N THR A 11 -125.84 115.14 78.25
CA THR A 11 -125.69 114.22 77.08
C THR A 11 -124.20 113.89 76.83
N TYR A 12 -123.87 112.64 76.47
CA TYR A 12 -122.50 112.12 76.23
C TYR A 12 -122.35 111.64 74.78
N LYS A 13 -121.30 112.02 74.05
CA LYS A 13 -121.07 111.59 72.65
C LYS A 13 -119.92 110.59 72.56
N ILE A 14 -120.17 109.42 71.96
CA ILE A 14 -119.15 108.37 71.75
C ILE A 14 -119.20 107.92 70.30
N GLY A 15 -118.06 108.08 69.61
CA GLY A 15 -118.01 108.07 68.15
C GLY A 15 -118.95 109.12 67.57
N GLU A 16 -119.78 108.72 66.63
CA GLU A 16 -120.77 109.61 66.01
C GLU A 16 -122.13 109.65 66.76
N THR A 17 -122.33 108.83 67.81
CA THR A 17 -123.63 108.63 68.46
C THR A 17 -123.73 109.35 69.82
N ASN A 18 -124.88 109.99 70.10
CA ASN A 18 -125.18 110.65 71.38
C ASN A 18 -125.96 109.73 72.33
N TYR A 19 -125.54 109.66 73.59
CA TYR A 19 -126.13 108.87 74.66
C TYR A 19 -126.59 109.77 75.80
N TYR A 20 -127.81 109.55 76.31
CA TYR A 20 -128.48 110.44 77.27
C TYR A 20 -128.44 109.93 78.72
N ASN A 21 -127.75 108.81 78.95
CA ASN A 21 -127.36 108.35 80.29
C ASN A 21 -125.95 107.72 80.24
N VAL A 22 -125.29 107.69 81.40
CA VAL A 22 -123.92 107.18 81.55
C VAL A 22 -123.81 105.67 81.24
N GLY A 23 -124.86 104.89 81.53
CA GLY A 23 -124.86 103.44 81.34
C GLY A 23 -124.71 103.05 79.87
N ASP A 24 -125.51 103.67 78.99
CA ASP A 24 -125.47 103.38 77.56
C ASP A 24 -124.17 103.88 76.91
N ALA A 25 -123.64 105.02 77.37
CA ALA A 25 -122.35 105.51 76.92
C ALA A 25 -121.21 104.54 77.29
N LEU A 26 -121.18 104.03 78.54
CA LEU A 26 -120.17 103.05 78.94
C LEU A 26 -120.29 101.72 78.18
N ALA A 27 -121.50 101.25 77.90
CA ALA A 27 -121.72 100.04 77.10
C ALA A 27 -121.16 100.18 75.67
N ALA A 28 -121.32 101.36 75.06
CA ALA A 28 -120.77 101.66 73.74
C ALA A 28 -119.24 101.65 73.72
N ILE A 29 -118.57 102.23 74.73
CA ILE A 29 -117.11 102.14 74.88
C ILE A 29 -116.68 100.68 74.96
N ASN A 30 -117.32 99.90 75.81
CA ASN A 30 -116.93 98.50 76.06
C ASN A 30 -117.10 97.62 74.80
N SER A 31 -118.13 97.87 73.99
CA SER A 31 -118.30 97.20 72.71
C SER A 31 -117.22 97.60 71.70
N SER A 32 -116.83 98.89 71.63
CA SER A 32 -115.77 99.34 70.71
C SER A 32 -114.38 98.81 71.09
N PHE A 33 -114.11 98.62 72.38
CA PHE A 33 -112.85 98.01 72.84
C PHE A 33 -112.80 96.51 72.54
N SER A 34 -113.92 95.79 72.64
CA SER A 34 -113.96 94.35 72.41
C SER A 34 -113.73 93.98 70.94
N THR A 35 -114.20 94.78 69.99
CA THR A 35 -113.92 94.55 68.56
C THR A 35 -112.50 94.96 68.16
N SER A 36 -111.95 96.02 68.76
CA SER A 36 -110.59 96.47 68.46
C SER A 36 -109.48 95.54 68.99
N LEU A 37 -109.73 94.78 70.06
CA LEU A 37 -108.75 93.81 70.57
C LEU A 37 -108.76 92.48 69.80
N GLY A 38 -109.85 92.13 69.11
CA GLY A 38 -109.97 90.86 68.37
C GLY A 38 -109.08 90.78 67.13
N ASP A 39 -108.79 91.93 66.51
CA ASP A 39 -108.09 92.02 65.22
C ASP A 39 -106.60 92.39 65.37
N ALA A 40 -106.08 92.48 66.60
CA ALA A 40 -104.69 92.87 66.87
C ALA A 40 -103.75 91.66 66.97
N LEU A 41 -102.50 91.82 66.52
CA LEU A 41 -101.41 90.89 66.89
C LEU A 41 -101.13 91.03 68.40
N LEU A 42 -101.59 90.05 69.16
CA LEU A 42 -101.50 90.04 70.61
C LEU A 42 -100.21 89.35 71.07
N TRP A 43 -99.59 89.90 72.10
CA TRP A 43 -98.49 89.23 72.79
C TRP A 43 -99.02 87.98 73.52
N ASP A 44 -98.55 86.80 73.11
CA ASP A 44 -98.76 85.57 73.87
C ASP A 44 -97.68 85.47 74.94
N ALA A 45 -98.07 85.80 76.18
CA ALA A 45 -97.17 85.78 77.33
C ALA A 45 -96.62 84.38 77.65
N THR A 46 -97.31 83.31 77.23
CA THR A 46 -96.85 81.93 77.45
C THR A 46 -95.78 81.56 76.42
N ALA A 47 -95.96 81.95 75.15
CA ALA A 47 -94.99 81.70 74.09
C ALA A 47 -93.82 82.71 74.08
N GLY A 48 -93.97 83.83 74.78
CA GLY A 48 -93.00 84.92 74.81
C GLY A 48 -92.80 85.59 73.45
N LYS A 49 -93.86 85.64 72.62
CA LYS A 49 -93.84 86.17 71.25
C LYS A 49 -95.19 86.79 70.90
N PHE A 50 -95.23 87.67 69.90
CA PHE A 50 -96.49 88.06 69.27
C PHE A 50 -97.08 86.86 68.51
N SER A 51 -98.36 86.58 68.75
CA SER A 51 -99.06 85.47 68.10
C SER A 51 -99.82 85.97 66.88
N ALA A 52 -99.56 85.35 65.74
CA ALA A 52 -100.34 85.52 64.51
C ALA A 52 -101.56 84.59 64.44
N LYS A 53 -101.93 83.95 65.55
CA LYS A 53 -103.14 83.14 65.60
C LYS A 53 -104.36 84.08 65.63
N HIS A 54 -105.33 83.83 64.76
CA HIS A 54 -106.52 84.67 64.61
C HIS A 54 -107.80 83.83 64.70
N GLY A 55 -108.85 84.39 65.30
CA GLY A 55 -110.14 83.70 65.51
C GLY A 55 -110.14 82.68 66.66
N THR A 56 -111.32 82.15 66.98
CA THR A 56 -111.56 81.28 68.15
C THR A 56 -110.92 79.88 68.04
N ASN A 57 -110.41 79.49 66.87
CA ASN A 57 -109.85 78.15 66.62
C ASN A 57 -108.33 78.07 66.82
N GLY A 58 -107.62 79.20 66.96
CA GLY A 58 -106.20 79.22 67.30
C GLY A 58 -105.24 78.74 66.21
N ASP A 59 -105.68 78.74 64.94
CA ASP A 59 -104.85 78.36 63.80
C ASP A 59 -103.82 79.45 63.48
N ALA A 60 -102.63 79.03 63.03
CA ALA A 60 -101.60 79.97 62.58
C ALA A 60 -102.09 80.68 61.32
N SER A 61 -102.03 82.02 61.32
CA SER A 61 -102.38 82.81 60.13
C SER A 61 -101.13 83.17 59.34
N VAL A 62 -101.33 83.40 58.05
CA VAL A 62 -100.32 84.01 57.19
C VAL A 62 -100.15 85.47 57.62
N ILE A 63 -98.93 85.87 57.94
CA ILE A 63 -98.57 87.30 57.99
C ILE A 63 -98.18 87.68 56.56
N THR A 64 -99.04 88.44 55.89
CA THR A 64 -98.78 88.98 54.56
C THR A 64 -98.37 90.46 54.67
N ASP A 65 -97.91 91.05 53.57
CA ASP A 65 -97.33 92.41 53.53
C ASP A 65 -96.08 92.59 54.42
N VAL A 66 -95.33 91.51 54.65
CA VAL A 66 -94.01 91.55 55.29
C VAL A 66 -93.00 92.08 54.26
N ALA A 67 -92.48 93.29 54.48
CA ALA A 67 -91.38 93.84 53.69
C ALA A 67 -90.15 92.93 53.76
N ASP A 68 -89.28 92.97 52.74
CA ASP A 68 -88.01 92.23 52.75
C ASP A 68 -87.21 92.61 54.01
N GLY A 69 -86.97 91.64 54.89
CA GLY A 69 -86.15 91.84 56.10
C GLY A 69 -84.67 91.96 55.75
N GLU A 70 -83.85 92.61 56.56
CA GLU A 70 -82.41 92.62 56.30
C GLU A 70 -81.84 91.19 56.37
N ILE A 71 -81.07 90.75 55.36
CA ILE A 71 -80.33 89.48 55.38
C ILE A 71 -78.90 89.76 55.87
N SER A 72 -78.69 89.69 57.18
CA SER A 72 -77.38 89.81 57.83
C SER A 72 -77.28 88.90 59.05
N ASP A 73 -76.06 88.64 59.53
CA ASP A 73 -75.78 87.73 60.67
C ASP A 73 -76.36 88.21 62.02
N SER A 74 -76.82 89.46 62.09
CA SER A 74 -77.36 90.13 63.27
C SER A 74 -78.81 90.57 63.13
N SER A 75 -79.43 90.34 61.96
CA SER A 75 -80.82 90.71 61.71
C SER A 75 -81.79 89.95 62.61
N SER A 76 -82.80 90.67 63.09
CA SER A 76 -83.97 90.11 63.79
C SER A 76 -85.27 90.37 63.02
N ASP A 77 -85.16 90.81 61.77
CA ASP A 77 -86.29 91.05 60.89
C ASP A 77 -86.90 89.72 60.44
N ALA A 78 -88.22 89.70 60.21
CA ALA A 78 -88.87 88.56 59.60
C ALA A 78 -88.49 88.51 58.10
N VAL A 79 -88.10 87.34 57.60
CA VAL A 79 -87.90 87.12 56.17
C VAL A 79 -89.21 86.73 55.50
N ASN A 80 -89.43 87.19 54.27
CA ASN A 80 -90.60 86.83 53.48
C ASN A 80 -90.28 85.75 52.43
N GLY A 81 -91.32 85.30 51.72
CA GLY A 81 -91.19 84.25 50.71
C GLY A 81 -90.29 84.61 49.52
N SER A 82 -90.22 85.88 49.10
CA SER A 82 -89.36 86.30 47.98
C SER A 82 -87.88 86.17 48.32
N GLN A 83 -87.49 86.44 49.57
CA GLN A 83 -86.10 86.30 50.01
C GLN A 83 -85.67 84.83 50.08
N LEU A 84 -86.52 83.95 50.61
CA LEU A 84 -86.24 82.51 50.62
C LEU A 84 -86.21 81.94 49.20
N HIS A 85 -87.11 82.39 48.32
CA HIS A 85 -87.11 82.01 46.90
C HIS A 85 -85.85 82.51 46.16
N GLY A 86 -85.35 83.70 46.50
CA GLY A 86 -84.08 84.22 45.97
C GLY A 86 -82.88 83.36 46.35
N VAL A 87 -82.82 82.90 47.61
CA VAL A 87 -81.81 81.94 48.06
C VAL A 87 -81.95 80.61 47.30
N SER A 88 -83.16 80.06 47.18
CA SER A 88 -83.39 78.82 46.44
C SER A 88 -83.02 78.93 44.96
N SER A 89 -83.27 80.09 44.32
CA SER A 89 -82.89 80.35 42.93
C SER A 89 -81.38 80.34 42.74
N TYR A 90 -80.63 80.96 43.67
CA TYR A 90 -79.16 80.94 43.63
C TYR A 90 -78.60 79.52 43.78
N VAL A 91 -79.18 78.69 44.66
CA VAL A 91 -78.77 77.28 44.81
C VAL A 91 -79.02 76.50 43.53
N VAL A 92 -80.15 76.72 42.88
CA VAL A 92 -80.49 76.09 41.59
C VAL A 92 -79.52 76.50 40.48
N ASP A 93 -79.21 77.80 40.35
CA ASP A 93 -78.24 78.29 39.36
C ASP A 93 -76.84 77.69 39.58
N ALA A 94 -76.44 77.51 40.85
CA ALA A 94 -75.15 76.91 41.21
C ALA A 94 -75.09 75.41 40.92
N LEU A 95 -76.20 74.68 41.09
CA LEU A 95 -76.28 73.25 40.71
C LEU A 95 -76.33 73.09 39.19
N GLY A 96 -77.03 73.96 38.46
CA GLY A 96 -77.23 73.83 37.03
C GLY A 96 -78.02 72.56 36.67
N GLY A 97 -77.73 71.94 35.52
CA GLY A 97 -78.31 70.65 35.13
C GLY A 97 -79.83 70.63 34.98
N GLY A 98 -80.47 71.80 34.79
CA GLY A 98 -81.93 71.89 34.71
C GLY A 98 -82.66 71.76 36.05
N ALA A 99 -81.96 71.90 37.18
CA ALA A 99 -82.61 72.11 38.47
C ALA A 99 -83.50 73.36 38.41
N GLU A 100 -84.62 73.37 39.13
CA GLU A 100 -85.59 74.48 39.16
C GLU A 100 -86.23 74.60 40.55
N VAL A 101 -86.59 75.83 40.96
CA VAL A 101 -87.40 76.03 42.17
C VAL A 101 -88.86 75.84 41.83
N ASN A 102 -89.49 74.80 42.39
CA ASN A 102 -90.89 74.47 42.17
C ASN A 102 -91.83 75.45 42.89
N ALA A 103 -93.09 75.50 42.47
CA ALA A 103 -94.10 76.40 43.04
C ALA A 103 -94.38 76.16 44.55
N ASP A 104 -94.04 74.98 45.07
CA ASP A 104 -94.16 74.62 46.49
C ASP A 104 -92.89 74.92 47.32
N GLY A 105 -91.84 75.47 46.69
CA GLY A 105 -90.56 75.80 47.32
C GLY A 105 -89.53 74.67 47.33
N THR A 106 -89.85 73.48 46.80
CA THR A 106 -88.87 72.40 46.62
C THR A 106 -87.97 72.65 45.40
N ILE A 107 -86.82 71.97 45.31
CA ILE A 107 -85.91 72.04 44.16
C ILE A 107 -86.01 70.73 43.36
N THR A 108 -86.26 70.83 42.05
CA THR A 108 -86.12 69.70 41.13
C THR A 108 -84.64 69.33 41.01
N ALA A 109 -84.33 68.04 41.13
CA ALA A 109 -82.94 67.56 41.07
C ALA A 109 -82.27 67.92 39.72
N PRO A 110 -80.98 68.31 39.71
CA PRO A 110 -80.25 68.51 38.46
C PRO A 110 -80.14 67.19 37.69
N THR A 111 -79.82 67.24 36.40
CA THR A 111 -79.45 66.09 35.59
C THR A 111 -78.08 66.35 34.97
N TYR A 112 -77.08 65.54 35.33
CA TYR A 112 -75.75 65.54 34.75
C TYR A 112 -75.54 64.29 33.91
N THR A 113 -75.34 64.43 32.59
CA THR A 113 -75.08 63.29 31.70
C THR A 113 -73.57 63.05 31.58
N ILE A 114 -73.08 61.90 32.04
CA ILE A 114 -71.67 61.47 31.96
C ILE A 114 -71.62 60.06 31.36
N ALA A 115 -70.80 59.85 30.33
CA ALA A 115 -70.67 58.57 29.63
C ALA A 115 -72.01 57.91 29.20
N ASN A 116 -72.95 58.73 28.73
CA ASN A 116 -74.31 58.33 28.33
C ASN A 116 -75.21 57.79 29.47
N ALA A 117 -74.89 58.08 30.72
CA ALA A 117 -75.76 57.86 31.88
C ALA A 117 -76.09 59.19 32.58
N ASP A 118 -77.31 59.32 33.09
CA ASP A 118 -77.79 60.52 33.77
C ASP A 118 -77.70 60.37 35.29
N TYR A 119 -77.21 61.41 35.97
CA TYR A 119 -77.02 61.46 37.42
C TYR A 119 -77.77 62.65 38.01
N ASP A 120 -78.51 62.42 39.10
CA ASP A 120 -79.41 63.43 39.70
C ASP A 120 -78.79 64.23 40.86
N ASN A 121 -77.52 63.97 41.16
CA ASN A 121 -76.77 64.66 42.20
C ASN A 121 -75.27 64.76 41.84
N VAL A 122 -74.60 65.74 42.43
CA VAL A 122 -73.18 66.06 42.15
C VAL A 122 -72.24 64.93 42.56
N GLY A 123 -72.53 64.23 43.67
CA GLY A 123 -71.65 63.19 44.20
C GLY A 123 -71.53 62.00 43.26
N ASP A 124 -72.66 61.50 42.79
CA ASP A 124 -72.70 60.36 41.87
C ASP A 124 -72.14 60.73 40.48
N ALA A 125 -72.39 61.96 40.02
CA ALA A 125 -71.79 62.48 38.79
C ALA A 125 -70.24 62.54 38.88
N LEU A 126 -69.68 63.04 39.97
CA LEU A 126 -68.22 63.08 40.14
C LEU A 126 -67.61 61.67 40.24
N ASN A 127 -68.28 60.73 40.90
CA ASN A 127 -67.84 59.34 40.96
C ASN A 127 -67.89 58.66 39.58
N ALA A 128 -68.88 59.00 38.76
CA ALA A 128 -68.95 58.53 37.37
C ALA A 128 -67.79 59.06 36.51
N ILE A 129 -67.36 60.32 36.71
CA ILE A 129 -66.17 60.87 36.05
C ILE A 129 -64.91 60.13 36.50
N ASP A 130 -64.74 59.88 37.79
CA ASP A 130 -63.57 59.18 38.35
C ASP A 130 -63.45 57.75 37.80
N THR A 131 -64.56 57.01 37.80
CA THR A 131 -64.61 55.63 37.27
C THR A 131 -64.43 55.55 35.76
N THR A 132 -64.92 56.52 34.98
CA THR A 132 -64.74 56.53 33.52
C THR A 132 -63.32 56.90 33.09
N LEU A 133 -62.58 57.63 33.92
CA LEU A 133 -61.16 57.91 33.70
C LEU A 133 -60.26 56.70 33.99
N ASP A 134 -60.66 55.81 34.90
CA ASP A 134 -59.91 54.59 35.24
C ASP A 134 -59.79 53.60 34.06
N ASP A 135 -60.75 53.60 33.12
CA ASP A 135 -60.78 52.67 31.98
C ASP A 135 -60.16 53.26 30.68
N ALA A 136 -59.64 54.48 30.73
CA ALA A 136 -59.05 55.14 29.57
C ALA A 136 -57.54 54.86 29.42
N LEU A 137 -57.06 54.81 28.17
CA LEU A 137 -55.62 54.91 27.88
C LEU A 137 -55.19 56.37 28.06
N LEU A 138 -54.56 56.66 29.20
CA LEU A 138 -54.20 58.03 29.57
C LEU A 138 -52.75 58.34 29.25
N TRP A 139 -52.50 59.62 28.94
CA TRP A 139 -51.15 60.15 28.85
C TRP A 139 -50.54 60.25 30.26
N ASP A 140 -49.43 59.57 30.48
CA ASP A 140 -48.63 59.65 31.69
C ASP A 140 -47.39 60.50 31.40
N ALA A 141 -47.37 61.71 31.97
CA ALA A 141 -46.28 62.67 31.77
C ALA A 141 -44.95 62.20 32.39
N ASP A 142 -45.02 61.27 33.36
CA ASP A 142 -43.86 60.71 34.05
C ASP A 142 -43.37 59.41 33.38
N ALA A 143 -44.10 58.90 32.38
CA ALA A 143 -43.69 57.73 31.61
C ALA A 143 -42.60 58.09 30.59
N GLY A 144 -41.34 57.98 31.01
CA GLY A 144 -40.15 58.26 30.20
C GLY A 144 -39.80 59.76 30.12
N GLU A 145 -38.85 60.12 29.25
CA GLU A 145 -38.29 61.49 29.21
C GLU A 145 -39.23 62.57 28.68
N ASN A 146 -40.29 62.21 27.94
CA ASN A 146 -41.25 63.16 27.35
C ASN A 146 -42.71 62.81 27.64
N GLY A 147 -42.97 61.88 28.56
CA GLY A 147 -44.29 61.28 28.76
C GLY A 147 -44.68 60.29 27.64
N ALA A 148 -45.64 59.42 27.95
CA ALA A 148 -46.16 58.43 27.01
C ALA A 148 -47.60 58.04 27.36
N PHE A 149 -48.34 57.47 26.40
CA PHE A 149 -49.58 56.79 26.74
C PHE A 149 -49.27 55.55 27.60
N SER A 150 -49.90 55.45 28.76
CA SER A 150 -49.73 54.34 29.68
C SER A 150 -50.78 53.27 29.43
N ALA A 151 -50.33 52.05 29.15
CA ALA A 151 -51.16 50.85 29.12
C ALA A 151 -51.31 50.21 30.52
N ALA A 152 -50.99 50.94 31.57
CA ALA A 152 -51.24 50.49 32.94
C ALA A 152 -52.73 50.59 33.25
N HIS A 153 -53.32 49.54 33.83
CA HIS A 153 -54.72 49.53 34.26
C HIS A 153 -54.83 49.08 35.72
N GLY A 154 -55.84 49.59 36.41
CA GLY A 154 -56.11 49.31 37.82
C GLY A 154 -55.18 50.03 38.81
N LYS A 155 -55.48 49.87 40.10
CA LYS A 155 -54.84 50.60 41.21
C LYS A 155 -53.33 50.37 41.32
N ASP A 156 -52.87 49.19 40.93
CA ASP A 156 -51.46 48.79 41.02
C ASP A 156 -50.65 49.20 39.78
N LYS A 157 -51.27 49.89 38.80
CA LYS A 157 -50.65 50.34 37.55
C LYS A 157 -49.91 49.22 36.80
N THR A 158 -50.48 48.03 36.73
CA THR A 158 -49.87 46.90 36.03
C THR A 158 -50.00 47.03 34.52
N ALA A 159 -48.93 46.74 33.79
CA ALA A 159 -48.95 46.70 32.33
C ALA A 159 -50.04 45.75 31.82
N SER A 160 -50.89 46.24 30.93
CA SER A 160 -52.00 45.49 30.36
C SER A 160 -51.80 45.23 28.89
N VAL A 161 -52.44 44.17 28.39
CA VAL A 161 -52.42 43.82 26.96
C VAL A 161 -53.29 44.81 26.20
N ILE A 162 -52.74 45.44 25.16
CA ILE A 162 -53.53 46.14 24.15
C ILE A 162 -53.90 45.11 23.07
N THR A 163 -55.16 44.71 23.03
CA THR A 163 -55.68 43.74 22.05
C THR A 163 -56.55 44.42 20.99
N ASN A 164 -56.96 43.68 19.95
CA ASN A 164 -57.67 44.19 18.76
C ASN A 164 -56.89 45.26 17.96
N VAL A 165 -55.56 45.22 18.03
CA VAL A 165 -54.67 46.05 17.22
C VAL A 165 -54.63 45.48 15.80
N ALA A 166 -55.07 46.28 14.82
CA ALA A 166 -54.96 45.92 13.40
C ALA A 166 -53.48 45.76 12.98
N ASN A 167 -53.22 45.04 11.89
CA ASN A 167 -51.85 44.91 11.37
C ASN A 167 -51.30 46.30 11.00
N GLY A 168 -50.22 46.73 11.64
CA GLY A 168 -49.54 47.97 11.30
C GLY A 168 -48.77 47.86 9.98
N ALA A 169 -48.55 48.97 9.29
CA ALA A 169 -47.71 48.94 8.09
C ALA A 169 -46.25 48.61 8.46
N ILE A 170 -45.61 47.69 7.73
CA ILE A 170 -44.19 47.36 7.93
C ILE A 170 -43.36 48.15 6.91
N SER A 171 -42.75 49.24 7.35
CA SER A 171 -41.81 50.05 6.56
C SER A 171 -40.88 50.84 7.48
N ALA A 172 -39.73 51.30 6.97
CA ALA A 172 -38.75 52.04 7.77
C ALA A 172 -39.26 53.36 8.37
N ALA A 173 -40.39 53.89 7.88
CA ALA A 173 -40.99 55.15 8.35
C ALA A 173 -42.31 54.96 9.12
N SER A 174 -42.77 53.71 9.28
CA SER A 174 -44.04 53.44 9.96
C SER A 174 -43.97 53.83 11.43
N SER A 175 -45.05 54.42 11.92
CA SER A 175 -45.28 54.66 13.36
C SER A 175 -46.47 53.84 13.88
N ASP A 176 -46.94 52.86 13.09
CA ASP A 176 -48.03 51.97 13.47
C ASP A 176 -47.52 50.93 14.48
N ALA A 177 -48.37 50.58 15.45
CA ALA A 177 -48.12 49.44 16.32
C ALA A 177 -48.21 48.12 15.52
N ILE A 178 -47.33 47.17 15.82
CA ILE A 178 -47.41 45.80 15.29
C ILE A 178 -48.16 44.89 16.25
N ASN A 179 -48.83 43.87 15.72
CA ASN A 179 -49.48 42.85 16.53
C ASN A 179 -48.76 41.49 16.46
N GLY A 180 -49.20 40.54 17.30
CA GLY A 180 -48.59 39.22 17.41
C GLY A 180 -48.62 38.39 16.11
N SER A 181 -49.59 38.60 15.22
CA SER A 181 -49.67 37.84 13.95
C SER A 181 -48.55 38.23 12.98
N GLN A 182 -48.13 39.50 13.00
CA GLN A 182 -47.03 39.99 12.18
C GLN A 182 -45.70 39.46 12.70
N LEU A 183 -45.49 39.45 14.01
CA LEU A 183 -44.29 38.87 14.63
C LEU A 183 -44.23 37.35 14.44
N TYR A 184 -45.35 36.64 14.58
CA TYR A 184 -45.43 35.20 14.31
C TYR A 184 -45.06 34.87 12.86
N THR A 185 -45.52 35.67 11.88
CA THR A 185 -45.15 35.49 10.47
C THR A 185 -43.64 35.59 10.27
N THR A 186 -42.98 36.57 10.89
CA THR A 186 -41.52 36.70 10.88
C THR A 186 -40.84 35.49 11.51
N ASN A 187 -41.28 35.08 12.71
CA ASN A 187 -40.69 33.93 13.40
C ASN A 187 -40.87 32.64 12.59
N LYS A 188 -42.02 32.47 11.92
CA LYS A 188 -42.28 31.32 11.05
C LYS A 188 -41.36 31.30 9.85
N TYR A 189 -41.15 32.45 9.20
CA TYR A 189 -40.20 32.55 8.10
C TYR A 189 -38.78 32.16 8.53
N ILE A 190 -38.35 32.56 9.73
CA ILE A 190 -37.04 32.19 10.27
C ILE A 190 -36.94 30.69 10.52
N ALA A 191 -37.95 30.08 11.18
CA ALA A 191 -37.98 28.64 11.44
C ALA A 191 -37.96 27.83 10.13
N ASP A 192 -38.82 28.19 9.16
CA ASP A 192 -38.88 27.53 7.85
C ASP A 192 -37.56 27.68 7.07
N ALA A 193 -36.84 28.80 7.24
CA ALA A 193 -35.56 29.04 6.57
C ALA A 193 -34.39 28.29 7.21
N LEU A 194 -34.45 28.03 8.53
CA LEU A 194 -33.48 27.19 9.22
C LEU A 194 -33.74 25.70 8.93
N ASP A 195 -34.99 25.29 8.72
CA ASP A 195 -35.37 23.88 8.57
C ASP A 195 -34.83 23.05 9.76
N GLY A 196 -34.53 21.76 9.56
CA GLY A 196 -33.94 20.91 10.61
C GLY A 196 -34.87 20.82 11.82
N ASP A 197 -36.18 20.71 11.60
CA ASP A 197 -37.19 20.67 12.66
C ASP A 197 -37.28 21.94 13.54
N ALA A 198 -36.72 23.08 13.10
CA ALA A 198 -36.98 24.36 13.75
C ALA A 198 -38.47 24.75 13.62
N GLU A 199 -39.08 25.18 14.72
CA GLU A 199 -40.50 25.55 14.76
C GLU A 199 -40.78 26.75 15.66
N VAL A 200 -41.89 27.46 15.42
CA VAL A 200 -42.36 28.52 16.30
C VAL A 200 -43.27 27.93 17.38
N ASN A 201 -42.83 28.03 18.63
CA ASN A 201 -43.54 27.53 19.80
C ASN A 201 -44.78 28.37 20.14
N ALA A 202 -45.66 27.82 20.97
CA ALA A 202 -46.90 28.48 21.40
C ALA A 202 -46.65 29.80 22.18
N ASP A 203 -45.48 29.96 22.79
CA ASP A 203 -45.05 31.17 23.49
C ASP A 203 -44.35 32.20 22.57
N GLY A 204 -44.24 31.89 21.27
CA GLY A 204 -43.60 32.73 20.26
C GLY A 204 -42.09 32.54 20.13
N THR A 205 -41.45 31.71 20.96
CA THR A 205 -40.02 31.34 20.80
C THR A 205 -39.81 30.42 19.59
N ILE A 206 -38.57 30.29 19.12
CA ILE A 206 -38.21 29.37 18.04
C ILE A 206 -37.40 28.22 18.64
N THR A 207 -37.83 26.98 18.39
CA THR A 207 -37.04 25.77 18.67
C THR A 207 -35.82 25.75 17.74
N ALA A 208 -34.63 25.51 18.30
CA ALA A 208 -33.40 25.45 17.52
C ALA A 208 -33.48 24.32 16.46
N PRO A 209 -32.88 24.49 15.27
CA PRO A 209 -32.81 23.43 14.28
C PRO A 209 -31.97 22.25 14.79
N THR A 210 -32.02 21.12 14.10
CA THR A 210 -31.22 19.92 14.33
C THR A 210 -30.69 19.43 12.99
N TYR A 211 -29.38 19.50 12.80
CA TYR A 211 -28.68 18.99 11.63
C TYR A 211 -27.86 17.77 12.01
N THR A 212 -28.06 16.64 11.35
CA THR A 212 -27.28 15.41 11.60
C THR A 212 -26.15 15.27 10.59
N ILE A 213 -24.90 15.35 11.05
CA ILE A 213 -23.70 15.22 10.22
C ILE A 213 -22.75 14.24 10.91
N ALA A 214 -22.25 13.26 10.16
CA ALA A 214 -21.34 12.22 10.69
C ALA A 214 -21.84 11.51 11.97
N ASN A 215 -23.16 11.37 12.14
CA ASN A 215 -23.84 10.82 13.33
C ASN A 215 -23.76 11.71 14.60
N ALA A 216 -23.42 12.99 14.47
CA ALA A 216 -23.57 14.00 15.50
C ALA A 216 -24.69 14.99 15.13
N GLU A 217 -25.35 15.55 16.13
CA GLU A 217 -26.42 16.54 15.98
C GLU A 217 -25.92 17.94 16.32
N TYR A 218 -26.25 18.91 15.48
CA TYR A 218 -25.87 20.31 15.60
C TYR A 218 -27.10 21.20 15.59
N ASN A 219 -27.16 22.18 16.49
CA ASN A 219 -28.36 23.01 16.66
C ASN A 219 -28.27 24.41 16.07
N ASN A 220 -27.23 24.66 15.28
CA ASN A 220 -27.04 25.90 14.54
C ASN A 220 -26.25 25.60 13.25
N VAL A 221 -26.39 26.49 12.27
CA VAL A 221 -25.82 26.32 10.93
C VAL A 221 -24.28 26.37 10.95
N GLY A 222 -23.68 27.22 11.79
CA GLY A 222 -22.23 27.40 11.84
C GLY A 222 -21.52 26.11 12.24
N ASP A 223 -21.88 25.55 13.38
CA ASP A 223 -21.26 24.32 13.89
C ASP A 223 -21.50 23.13 12.96
N ALA A 224 -22.67 23.09 12.28
CA ALA A 224 -22.96 22.04 11.29
C ALA A 224 -22.05 22.16 10.05
N LEU A 225 -21.79 23.37 9.57
CA LEU A 225 -20.87 23.58 8.45
C LEU A 225 -19.42 23.28 8.83
N ASP A 226 -18.98 23.69 10.02
CA ASP A 226 -17.66 23.35 10.55
C ASP A 226 -17.48 21.83 10.64
N ALA A 227 -18.51 21.11 11.10
CA ALA A 227 -18.49 19.64 11.14
C ALA A 227 -18.39 19.00 9.75
N LEU A 228 -19.04 19.58 8.72
CA LEU A 228 -18.91 19.09 7.36
C LEU A 228 -17.49 19.32 6.81
N ASP A 229 -16.90 20.49 7.11
CA ASP A 229 -15.54 20.84 6.73
C ASP A 229 -14.52 19.84 7.32
N ASP A 230 -14.61 19.57 8.63
CA ASP A 230 -13.71 18.65 9.33
C ASP A 230 -13.75 17.19 8.82
N ASN A 231 -14.90 16.76 8.27
CA ASN A 231 -15.13 15.37 7.88
C ASN A 231 -15.08 15.11 6.36
N ALA A 232 -14.89 16.14 5.54
CA ALA A 232 -14.89 16.04 4.09
C ALA A 232 -13.49 15.82 3.50
N LEU A 233 -13.44 15.28 2.27
CA LEU A 233 -12.25 15.37 1.43
C LEU A 233 -12.20 16.76 0.80
N LEU A 234 -11.39 17.63 1.38
CA LEU A 234 -11.29 19.03 0.97
C LEU A 234 -10.13 19.27 0.01
N TRP A 235 -10.28 20.27 -0.86
CA TRP A 235 -9.18 20.75 -1.68
C TRP A 235 -8.22 21.61 -0.85
N ASP A 236 -6.95 21.24 -0.83
CA ASP A 236 -5.88 21.99 -0.21
C ASP A 236 -5.00 22.59 -1.30
N GLU A 237 -5.10 23.91 -1.52
CA GLU A 237 -4.33 24.63 -2.54
C GLU A 237 -2.81 24.60 -2.29
N THR A 238 -2.39 24.42 -1.04
CA THR A 238 -0.97 24.41 -0.67
C THR A 238 -0.33 23.03 -0.82
N ALA A 239 -1.15 21.98 -0.86
CA ALA A 239 -0.70 20.62 -1.10
C ALA A 239 -0.03 20.45 -2.48
N ASN A 240 0.67 19.33 -2.66
CA ASN A 240 1.38 19.01 -3.91
C ASN A 240 2.32 20.14 -4.38
N GLY A 241 3.07 20.75 -3.44
CA GLY A 241 3.99 21.84 -3.75
C GLY A 241 3.32 23.12 -4.26
N GLY A 242 2.06 23.39 -3.85
CA GLY A 242 1.29 24.57 -4.26
C GLY A 242 0.50 24.41 -5.56
N ALA A 243 0.47 23.21 -6.14
CA ALA A 243 -0.41 22.89 -7.28
C ALA A 243 -1.84 22.50 -6.85
N GLY A 244 -2.01 22.28 -5.54
CA GLY A 244 -3.24 21.84 -4.91
C GLY A 244 -3.54 20.34 -5.08
N ALA A 245 -4.22 19.77 -4.09
CA ALA A 245 -4.70 18.39 -4.10
C ALA A 245 -5.87 18.18 -3.14
N TYR A 246 -6.65 17.12 -3.33
CA TYR A 246 -7.60 16.67 -2.32
C TYR A 246 -6.86 16.10 -1.11
N ASN A 247 -7.13 16.65 0.07
CA ASN A 247 -6.51 16.30 1.33
C ASN A 247 -7.41 15.33 2.11
N ALA A 248 -6.90 14.14 2.38
CA ALA A 248 -7.57 13.10 3.15
C ALA A 248 -7.08 13.04 4.61
N SER A 249 -6.50 14.13 5.12
CA SER A 249 -6.08 14.20 6.52
C SER A 249 -7.25 14.58 7.44
N HIS A 250 -7.26 13.99 8.63
CA HIS A 250 -8.17 14.35 9.72
C HIS A 250 -7.29 14.71 10.92
N ASP A 251 -7.53 15.86 11.54
CA ASP A 251 -6.66 16.42 12.60
C ASP A 251 -5.17 16.52 12.21
N GLY A 252 -4.90 16.87 10.94
CA GLY A 252 -3.55 17.00 10.40
C GLY A 252 -2.79 15.67 10.22
N LYS A 253 -3.47 14.52 10.32
CA LYS A 253 -2.89 13.19 10.08
C LYS A 253 -3.53 12.54 8.87
N ALA A 254 -2.69 11.96 8.00
CA ALA A 254 -3.17 11.19 6.86
C ALA A 254 -4.13 10.08 7.32
N SER A 255 -5.30 9.98 6.67
CA SER A 255 -6.33 8.99 7.00
C SER A 255 -6.46 7.95 5.91
N ILE A 256 -7.04 6.80 6.27
CA ILE A 256 -7.29 5.70 5.32
C ILE A 256 -8.57 5.99 4.55
N ILE A 257 -8.51 5.96 3.22
CA ILE A 257 -9.68 5.98 2.36
C ILE A 257 -10.09 4.52 2.10
N THR A 258 -11.24 4.12 2.62
CA THR A 258 -11.81 2.78 2.40
C THR A 258 -12.87 2.79 1.29
N ASN A 259 -13.27 1.61 0.82
CA ASN A 259 -14.24 1.42 -0.29
C ASN A 259 -13.79 2.03 -1.63
N VAL A 260 -12.47 2.16 -1.85
CA VAL A 260 -11.91 2.52 -3.15
C VAL A 260 -12.02 1.31 -4.09
N ALA A 261 -12.85 1.43 -5.13
CA ALA A 261 -12.96 0.43 -6.18
C ALA A 261 -11.61 0.24 -6.91
N ASN A 262 -11.44 -0.89 -7.62
CA ASN A 262 -10.21 -1.09 -8.41
C ASN A 262 -10.13 -0.02 -9.50
N GLY A 263 -9.06 0.79 -9.48
CA GLY A 263 -8.78 1.75 -10.54
C GLY A 263 -8.30 1.07 -11.82
N SER A 264 -8.46 1.71 -12.97
CA SER A 264 -7.84 1.22 -14.21
C SER A 264 -6.31 1.23 -14.07
N ILE A 265 -5.64 0.17 -14.52
CA ILE A 265 -4.17 0.08 -14.59
C ILE A 265 -3.75 0.20 -16.05
N SER A 266 -3.95 1.38 -16.63
CA SER A 266 -3.53 1.77 -17.98
C SER A 266 -2.60 2.97 -17.90
N GLU A 267 -1.79 3.19 -18.94
CA GLU A 267 -0.80 4.30 -18.99
C GLU A 267 -1.43 5.67 -18.76
N ASP A 268 -2.64 5.90 -19.27
CA ASP A 268 -3.37 7.17 -19.14
C ASP A 268 -4.33 7.22 -17.93
N SER A 269 -4.30 6.22 -17.03
CA SER A 269 -5.24 6.17 -15.91
C SER A 269 -4.92 7.22 -14.85
N THR A 270 -5.95 7.92 -14.40
CA THR A 270 -5.89 8.83 -13.24
C THR A 270 -6.66 8.27 -12.04
N ASP A 271 -7.09 7.00 -12.12
CA ASP A 271 -7.85 6.36 -11.05
C ASP A 271 -6.95 6.06 -9.85
N ALA A 272 -7.50 6.17 -8.64
CA ALA A 272 -6.83 5.70 -7.44
C ALA A 272 -6.72 4.16 -7.48
N VAL A 273 -5.51 3.64 -7.26
CA VAL A 273 -5.28 2.20 -7.08
C VAL A 273 -5.46 1.81 -5.62
N ASN A 274 -6.14 0.70 -5.37
CA ASN A 274 -6.36 0.22 -4.01
C ASN A 274 -5.30 -0.83 -3.59
N GLY A 275 -5.30 -1.17 -2.30
CA GLY A 275 -4.33 -2.12 -1.74
C GLY A 275 -4.39 -3.53 -2.36
N SER A 276 -5.54 -3.97 -2.86
CA SER A 276 -5.65 -5.30 -3.51
C SER A 276 -4.90 -5.35 -4.84
N GLN A 277 -4.92 -4.26 -5.60
CA GLN A 277 -4.19 -4.13 -6.87
C GLN A 277 -2.67 -4.09 -6.62
N LEU A 278 -2.23 -3.31 -5.62
CA LEU A 278 -0.81 -3.27 -5.25
C LEU A 278 -0.32 -4.63 -4.73
N ASN A 279 -1.13 -5.34 -3.95
CA ASN A 279 -0.82 -6.68 -3.48
C ASN A 279 -0.64 -7.68 -4.63
N ALA A 280 -1.50 -7.63 -5.66
CA ALA A 280 -1.36 -8.49 -6.84
C ALA A 280 -0.02 -8.28 -7.55
N THR A 281 0.41 -7.02 -7.73
CA THR A 281 1.73 -6.67 -8.27
C THR A 281 2.86 -7.19 -7.37
N ASN A 282 2.76 -6.99 -6.05
CA ASN A 282 3.78 -7.45 -5.10
C ASN A 282 3.94 -8.97 -5.11
N MET A 283 2.84 -9.73 -5.26
CA MET A 283 2.92 -11.19 -5.43
C MET A 283 3.67 -11.59 -6.70
N MET A 284 3.46 -10.90 -7.82
CA MET A 284 4.20 -11.17 -9.06
C MET A 284 5.70 -10.84 -8.91
N ILE A 285 6.02 -9.77 -8.21
CA ILE A 285 7.41 -9.39 -7.89
C ILE A 285 8.08 -10.45 -7.01
N GLU A 286 7.38 -10.97 -6.00
CA GLU A 286 7.89 -12.03 -5.14
C GLU A 286 8.14 -13.32 -5.93
N GLN A 287 7.22 -13.71 -6.81
CA GLN A 287 7.41 -14.85 -7.72
C GLN A 287 8.62 -14.65 -8.65
N ASN A 288 8.76 -13.48 -9.26
CA ASN A 288 9.92 -13.15 -10.09
C ASN A 288 11.22 -13.23 -9.30
N THR A 289 11.22 -12.72 -8.06
CA THR A 289 12.37 -12.78 -7.15
C THR A 289 12.75 -14.24 -6.86
N GLN A 290 11.76 -15.12 -6.60
CA GLN A 290 12.02 -16.54 -6.39
C GLN A 290 12.60 -17.22 -7.64
N ILE A 291 12.05 -16.94 -8.84
CA ILE A 291 12.54 -17.47 -10.11
C ILE A 291 13.98 -17.02 -10.37
N ILE A 292 14.27 -15.72 -10.17
CA ILE A 292 15.61 -15.16 -10.34
C ILE A 292 16.59 -15.84 -9.38
N ASN A 293 16.23 -16.03 -8.11
CA ASN A 293 17.08 -16.72 -7.14
C ASN A 293 17.35 -18.18 -7.52
N GLN A 294 16.37 -18.88 -8.10
CA GLN A 294 16.59 -20.24 -8.63
C GLN A 294 17.53 -20.26 -9.83
N LEU A 295 17.44 -19.26 -10.72
CA LEU A 295 18.29 -19.17 -11.90
C LEU A 295 19.72 -18.71 -11.55
N ALA A 296 19.88 -17.70 -10.69
CA ALA A 296 21.17 -17.16 -10.27
C ALA A 296 21.87 -18.06 -9.24
N GLY A 297 21.10 -18.81 -8.44
CA GLY A 297 21.61 -19.60 -7.31
C GLY A 297 22.01 -18.70 -6.14
N ASN A 298 23.16 -18.96 -5.52
CA ASN A 298 23.65 -18.12 -4.42
C ASN A 298 24.18 -16.77 -4.97
N THR A 299 23.51 -15.68 -4.60
CA THR A 299 23.84 -14.29 -4.97
C THR A 299 24.41 -13.48 -3.80
N ASP A 300 24.78 -14.10 -2.69
CA ASP A 300 25.44 -13.44 -1.56
C ASP A 300 26.72 -12.76 -2.06
N ALA A 301 26.95 -11.50 -1.68
CA ALA A 301 28.10 -10.74 -2.15
C ALA A 301 29.45 -11.45 -1.85
N THR A 302 29.56 -12.10 -0.69
CA THR A 302 30.72 -12.93 -0.32
C THR A 302 30.83 -14.16 -1.21
N TYR A 303 29.73 -14.83 -1.51
CA TYR A 303 29.73 -16.01 -2.37
C TYR A 303 30.14 -15.65 -3.81
N ILE A 304 29.65 -14.53 -4.33
CA ILE A 304 30.05 -14.01 -5.66
C ILE A 304 31.54 -13.67 -5.68
N GLN A 305 32.09 -13.02 -4.65
CA GLN A 305 33.53 -12.77 -4.57
C GLN A 305 34.36 -14.06 -4.58
N GLU A 306 33.94 -15.08 -3.84
CA GLU A 306 34.70 -16.33 -3.72
C GLU A 306 34.50 -17.30 -4.91
N ASN A 307 33.38 -17.22 -5.63
CA ASN A 307 32.96 -18.22 -6.63
C ASN A 307 32.62 -17.66 -8.01
N GLY A 308 32.64 -16.34 -8.17
CA GLY A 308 32.29 -15.63 -9.41
C GLY A 308 30.81 -15.34 -9.59
N ALA A 309 30.53 -14.40 -10.48
CA ALA A 309 29.18 -14.17 -10.96
C ALA A 309 28.74 -15.28 -11.94
N GLY A 310 27.42 -15.49 -12.05
CA GLY A 310 26.87 -16.42 -13.03
C GLY A 310 25.47 -16.90 -12.69
N ILE A 311 25.10 -18.04 -13.28
CA ILE A 311 23.85 -18.75 -13.04
C ILE A 311 24.11 -20.02 -12.23
N ASN A 312 23.04 -20.66 -11.76
CA ASN A 312 23.12 -21.74 -10.77
C ASN A 312 24.09 -22.88 -11.15
N TYR A 313 24.19 -23.21 -12.43
CA TYR A 313 25.02 -24.31 -12.93
C TYR A 313 26.26 -23.87 -13.72
N VAL A 314 26.39 -22.57 -14.02
CA VAL A 314 27.50 -22.04 -14.81
C VAL A 314 27.99 -20.77 -14.12
N ARG A 315 29.16 -20.87 -13.50
CA ARG A 315 29.88 -19.74 -12.89
C ARG A 315 31.31 -19.72 -13.38
N THR A 316 31.88 -18.54 -13.48
CA THR A 316 33.32 -18.37 -13.61
C THR A 316 33.75 -17.38 -12.56
N ASN A 317 34.65 -17.80 -11.67
CA ASN A 317 35.29 -16.87 -10.77
C ASN A 317 36.18 -15.92 -11.57
N ASP A 318 35.68 -14.70 -11.73
CA ASP A 318 36.30 -13.57 -12.40
C ASP A 318 36.83 -12.52 -11.42
N ASP A 319 36.98 -12.87 -10.14
CA ASP A 319 37.56 -11.97 -9.14
C ASP A 319 38.98 -11.53 -9.54
N GLY A 320 39.21 -10.23 -9.47
CA GLY A 320 40.44 -9.59 -9.93
C GLY A 320 40.63 -9.55 -11.46
N LEU A 321 39.67 -10.02 -12.26
CA LEU A 321 39.68 -9.91 -13.72
C LEU A 321 38.79 -8.76 -14.21
N ALA A 322 39.10 -8.20 -15.38
CA ALA A 322 38.27 -7.16 -15.99
C ALA A 322 37.01 -7.77 -16.60
N PHE A 323 35.83 -7.24 -16.32
CA PHE A 323 34.57 -7.78 -16.85
C PHE A 323 34.62 -7.99 -18.38
N ASN A 324 34.58 -9.25 -18.82
CA ASN A 324 34.57 -9.66 -20.22
C ASN A 324 33.60 -10.82 -20.39
N ASP A 325 32.57 -10.60 -21.20
CA ASP A 325 31.53 -11.58 -21.45
C ASP A 325 32.03 -12.76 -22.32
N ALA A 326 31.33 -13.89 -22.26
CA ALA A 326 31.53 -14.99 -23.18
C ALA A 326 30.99 -14.59 -24.58
N SER A 327 31.68 -15.01 -25.65
CA SER A 327 31.36 -14.60 -27.02
C SER A 327 31.15 -15.80 -27.94
N ALA A 328 29.88 -16.19 -28.14
CA ALA A 328 29.48 -17.15 -29.16
C ALA A 328 29.17 -16.41 -30.48
N GLN A 329 30.16 -16.27 -31.36
CA GLN A 329 30.06 -15.46 -32.58
C GLN A 329 29.62 -16.26 -33.81
N GLY A 330 29.99 -17.55 -33.88
CA GLY A 330 29.57 -18.43 -34.96
C GLY A 330 28.10 -18.85 -34.83
N VAL A 331 27.45 -19.17 -35.95
CA VAL A 331 26.05 -19.62 -35.94
C VAL A 331 25.95 -20.96 -35.19
N GLY A 332 25.16 -21.00 -34.13
CA GLY A 332 25.02 -22.20 -33.28
C GLY A 332 26.21 -22.45 -32.34
N ALA A 333 27.14 -21.51 -32.21
CA ALA A 333 28.30 -21.63 -31.32
C ALA A 333 27.89 -21.56 -29.84
N THR A 334 28.72 -22.12 -28.96
CA THR A 334 28.56 -22.08 -27.50
C THR A 334 29.84 -21.58 -26.85
N ALA A 335 29.76 -20.47 -26.12
CA ALA A 335 30.86 -19.94 -25.33
C ALA A 335 30.46 -19.92 -23.84
N ILE A 336 31.26 -20.56 -22.99
CA ILE A 336 31.01 -20.66 -21.55
C ILE A 336 32.26 -20.26 -20.78
N GLY A 337 32.14 -19.18 -20.00
CA GLY A 337 33.13 -18.69 -19.05
C GLY A 337 33.86 -17.42 -19.49
N TYR A 338 34.57 -16.81 -18.54
CA TYR A 338 35.24 -15.52 -18.70
C TYR A 338 36.05 -15.42 -19.99
N ASN A 339 35.77 -14.42 -20.81
CA ASN A 339 36.50 -14.14 -22.06
C ASN A 339 36.66 -15.38 -22.97
N SER A 340 35.71 -16.32 -22.93
CA SER A 340 35.68 -17.45 -23.87
C SER A 340 35.11 -17.00 -25.21
N VAL A 341 35.66 -17.51 -26.31
CA VAL A 341 35.26 -17.11 -27.67
C VAL A 341 35.06 -18.33 -28.55
N ALA A 342 33.83 -18.56 -28.98
CA ALA A 342 33.47 -19.59 -29.96
C ALA A 342 33.09 -18.88 -31.28
N LYS A 343 34.08 -18.74 -32.16
CA LYS A 343 34.01 -17.96 -33.40
C LYS A 343 33.58 -18.77 -34.62
N GLY A 344 33.97 -20.05 -34.71
CA GLY A 344 33.53 -20.94 -35.80
C GLY A 344 32.05 -21.31 -35.68
N ASP A 345 31.39 -21.62 -36.79
CA ASP A 345 29.99 -22.08 -36.77
C ASP A 345 29.87 -23.40 -35.99
N SER A 346 28.86 -23.51 -35.13
CA SER A 346 28.65 -24.67 -34.24
C SER A 346 29.87 -25.04 -33.38
N SER A 347 30.81 -24.10 -33.16
CA SER A 347 31.98 -24.32 -32.32
C SER A 347 31.65 -24.21 -30.83
N VAL A 348 32.50 -24.79 -29.99
CA VAL A 348 32.34 -24.81 -28.53
C VAL A 348 33.62 -24.30 -27.88
N ALA A 349 33.52 -23.29 -27.01
CA ALA A 349 34.61 -22.79 -26.19
C ALA A 349 34.18 -22.78 -24.72
N ILE A 350 34.79 -23.63 -23.89
CA ILE A 350 34.44 -23.76 -22.47
C ILE A 350 35.68 -23.53 -21.61
N GLY A 351 35.59 -22.56 -20.70
CA GLY A 351 36.61 -22.20 -19.73
C GLY A 351 37.23 -20.83 -20.01
N GLN A 352 37.84 -20.26 -18.97
CA GLN A 352 38.46 -18.93 -18.99
C GLN A 352 39.43 -18.80 -20.17
N GLY A 353 39.21 -17.82 -21.06
CA GLY A 353 40.09 -17.55 -22.20
C GLY A 353 40.16 -18.67 -23.26
N SER A 354 39.23 -19.62 -23.25
CA SER A 354 39.14 -20.63 -24.31
C SER A 354 38.74 -20.00 -25.65
N TYR A 355 39.27 -20.52 -26.75
CA TYR A 355 39.10 -19.92 -28.07
C TYR A 355 38.93 -21.01 -29.14
N SER A 356 37.85 -20.97 -29.92
CA SER A 356 37.66 -21.85 -31.07
C SER A 356 37.25 -21.05 -32.30
N ASP A 357 38.05 -21.06 -33.36
CA ASP A 357 37.76 -20.34 -34.62
C ASP A 357 37.58 -21.25 -35.83
N VAL A 358 37.53 -22.56 -35.60
CA VAL A 358 37.22 -23.57 -36.62
C VAL A 358 35.77 -24.02 -36.45
N ASP A 359 35.04 -24.12 -37.56
CA ASP A 359 33.68 -24.65 -37.57
C ASP A 359 33.63 -26.04 -36.93
N THR A 360 32.64 -26.29 -36.07
CA THR A 360 32.47 -27.50 -35.27
C THR A 360 33.66 -27.85 -34.34
N GLY A 361 34.63 -26.93 -34.17
CA GLY A 361 35.76 -27.09 -33.27
C GLY A 361 35.35 -27.02 -31.80
N ILE A 362 36.06 -27.75 -30.94
CA ILE A 362 35.80 -27.77 -29.50
C ILE A 362 37.07 -27.39 -28.76
N ALA A 363 37.07 -26.28 -28.03
CA ALA A 363 38.10 -25.87 -27.09
C ALA A 363 37.60 -26.08 -25.65
N LEU A 364 38.17 -27.05 -24.94
CA LEU A 364 37.71 -27.46 -23.61
C LEU A 364 38.80 -27.28 -22.54
N GLY A 365 38.53 -26.36 -21.61
CA GLY A 365 39.39 -26.01 -20.49
C GLY A 365 40.01 -24.62 -20.67
N SER A 366 40.43 -24.00 -19.56
CA SER A 366 41.01 -22.65 -19.58
C SER A 366 42.17 -22.53 -20.57
N SER A 367 42.17 -21.44 -21.34
CA SER A 367 43.16 -21.13 -22.37
C SER A 367 43.34 -22.22 -23.44
N SER A 368 42.35 -23.10 -23.64
CA SER A 368 42.42 -24.07 -24.74
C SER A 368 42.07 -23.40 -26.05
N VAL A 369 42.78 -23.76 -27.11
CA VAL A 369 42.65 -23.16 -28.44
C VAL A 369 42.35 -24.26 -29.46
N SER A 370 41.18 -24.20 -30.10
CA SER A 370 40.83 -25.05 -31.24
C SER A 370 40.85 -24.23 -32.52
N SER A 371 42.02 -24.20 -33.15
CA SER A 371 42.32 -23.42 -34.36
C SER A 371 42.82 -24.24 -35.54
N ARG A 372 42.70 -25.56 -35.46
CA ARG A 372 43.22 -26.49 -36.47
C ARG A 372 42.08 -27.21 -37.20
N VAL A 373 42.00 -26.99 -38.51
CA VAL A 373 41.15 -27.74 -39.43
C VAL A 373 41.73 -29.15 -39.62
N ILE A 374 40.88 -30.18 -39.62
CA ILE A 374 41.30 -31.56 -39.93
C ILE A 374 41.12 -31.81 -41.44
N ALA A 375 42.21 -32.08 -42.15
CA ALA A 375 42.18 -32.39 -43.57
C ALA A 375 41.94 -33.89 -43.79
N LYS A 376 41.15 -34.24 -44.82
CA LYS A 376 41.06 -35.62 -45.31
C LYS A 376 42.36 -35.99 -46.02
N GLY A 377 42.94 -37.12 -45.66
CA GLY A 377 44.15 -37.62 -46.29
C GLY A 377 44.53 -39.02 -45.82
N SER A 378 45.42 -39.66 -46.58
CA SER A 378 45.98 -40.96 -46.24
C SER A 378 47.49 -40.94 -46.47
N ARG A 379 48.24 -41.68 -45.66
CA ARG A 379 49.68 -41.85 -45.75
C ARG A 379 50.07 -43.24 -45.25
N ASP A 380 50.89 -43.95 -46.01
CA ASP A 380 51.41 -45.27 -45.63
C ASP A 380 52.46 -45.20 -44.51
N THR A 381 52.58 -46.28 -43.74
CA THR A 381 53.70 -46.47 -42.82
C THR A 381 54.96 -46.77 -43.63
N ILE A 382 56.01 -45.96 -43.44
CA ILE A 382 57.28 -46.08 -44.17
C ILE A 382 58.46 -46.12 -43.19
N ILE A 383 59.45 -46.95 -43.51
CA ILE A 383 60.74 -46.97 -42.81
C ILE A 383 61.69 -46.05 -43.56
N THR A 384 62.20 -45.05 -42.85
CA THR A 384 63.19 -44.10 -43.37
C THR A 384 64.50 -44.27 -42.61
N GLU A 385 65.59 -43.69 -43.12
CA GLU A 385 66.86 -43.62 -42.41
C GLU A 385 66.75 -42.95 -41.02
N ASN A 386 65.73 -42.09 -40.83
CA ASN A 386 65.49 -41.35 -39.59
C ASN A 386 64.42 -42.00 -38.69
N GLY A 387 63.96 -43.21 -39.03
CA GLY A 387 62.99 -43.98 -38.25
C GLY A 387 61.69 -44.30 -38.98
N ILE A 388 60.71 -44.77 -38.21
CA ILE A 388 59.40 -45.21 -38.71
C ILE A 388 58.44 -44.03 -38.70
N VAL A 389 57.89 -43.69 -39.86
CA VAL A 389 56.74 -42.77 -39.96
C VAL A 389 55.47 -43.60 -39.89
N ILE A 390 54.65 -43.35 -38.87
CA ILE A 390 53.36 -44.03 -38.72
C ILE A 390 52.37 -43.46 -39.75
N GLY A 391 51.75 -44.34 -40.51
CA GLY A 391 50.69 -44.01 -41.46
C GLY A 391 49.37 -43.64 -40.77
N TYR A 392 48.49 -42.96 -41.50
CA TYR A 392 47.13 -42.66 -41.09
C TYR A 392 46.22 -42.62 -42.31
N ASP A 393 44.92 -42.87 -42.12
CA ASP A 393 43.89 -42.67 -43.14
C ASP A 393 42.67 -42.03 -42.47
N THR A 394 42.26 -40.86 -42.94
CA THR A 394 41.08 -40.11 -42.47
C THR A 394 40.05 -39.92 -43.58
N THR A 395 40.13 -40.72 -44.66
CA THR A 395 39.26 -40.59 -45.84
C THR A 395 37.94 -41.33 -45.71
N ASP A 396 37.81 -42.17 -44.69
CA ASP A 396 36.67 -43.05 -44.40
C ASP A 396 35.46 -42.35 -43.76
N GLY A 397 35.58 -41.07 -43.39
CA GLY A 397 34.52 -40.31 -42.73
C GLY A 397 34.45 -38.83 -43.11
N GLU A 398 33.40 -38.15 -42.65
CA GLU A 398 33.34 -36.69 -42.57
C GLU A 398 34.12 -36.25 -41.33
N LEU A 399 34.99 -35.24 -41.48
CA LEU A 399 35.82 -34.75 -40.40
C LEU A 399 35.20 -33.48 -39.85
N LEU A 400 34.90 -33.50 -38.55
CA LEU A 400 34.50 -32.31 -37.79
C LEU A 400 35.75 -31.58 -37.28
N GLY A 401 35.53 -30.43 -36.65
CA GLY A 401 36.58 -29.66 -35.99
C GLY A 401 37.24 -30.47 -34.86
N ALA A 402 38.51 -30.16 -34.59
CA ALA A 402 39.27 -30.88 -33.57
C ALA A 402 38.80 -30.54 -32.15
N LEU A 403 38.80 -31.55 -31.27
CA LEU A 403 38.79 -31.36 -29.83
C LEU A 403 40.20 -30.94 -29.38
N SER A 404 40.32 -29.72 -28.89
CA SER A 404 41.51 -29.19 -28.24
C SER A 404 41.26 -29.03 -26.74
N ILE A 405 42.15 -29.62 -25.94
CA ILE A 405 42.17 -29.50 -24.47
C ILE A 405 43.39 -28.71 -23.99
N GLY A 406 43.97 -27.90 -24.87
CA GLY A 406 45.22 -27.21 -24.64
C GLY A 406 45.48 -26.16 -25.71
N ASP A 407 46.71 -25.71 -25.76
CA ASP A 407 47.19 -24.69 -26.69
C ASP A 407 48.60 -25.09 -27.14
N ASP A 408 49.17 -24.40 -28.12
CA ASP A 408 50.53 -24.68 -28.57
C ASP A 408 51.53 -24.59 -27.41
N GLY A 409 52.28 -25.67 -27.18
CA GLY A 409 53.18 -25.80 -26.03
C GLY A 409 52.49 -26.00 -24.66
N LYS A 410 51.16 -26.03 -24.57
CA LYS A 410 50.39 -26.23 -23.33
C LYS A 410 49.47 -27.44 -23.44
N TYR A 411 49.92 -28.57 -22.90
CA TYR A 411 49.22 -29.85 -23.05
C TYR A 411 48.52 -30.26 -21.75
N ARG A 412 47.44 -31.03 -21.90
CA ARG A 412 46.77 -31.72 -20.80
C ARG A 412 46.79 -33.22 -21.07
N GLN A 413 46.91 -34.01 -20.01
CA GLN A 413 46.74 -35.46 -20.13
C GLN A 413 45.25 -35.80 -20.20
N ILE A 414 44.91 -36.77 -21.03
CA ILE A 414 43.58 -37.39 -21.03
C ILE A 414 43.69 -38.66 -20.17
N ILE A 415 43.11 -38.62 -18.97
CA ILE A 415 43.14 -39.73 -18.01
C ILE A 415 41.76 -40.37 -17.89
N ASN A 416 41.69 -41.58 -17.33
CA ASN A 416 40.46 -42.37 -17.21
C ASN A 416 39.77 -42.67 -18.55
N VAL A 417 40.57 -42.79 -19.61
CA VAL A 417 40.13 -43.24 -20.94
C VAL A 417 40.00 -44.77 -20.90
N ALA A 418 38.82 -45.28 -21.24
CA ALA A 418 38.64 -46.72 -21.45
C ALA A 418 39.43 -47.18 -22.68
N ASP A 419 39.78 -48.47 -22.76
CA ASP A 419 40.43 -49.00 -23.95
C ASP A 419 39.55 -48.82 -25.18
N GLY A 420 40.16 -48.35 -26.26
CA GLY A 420 39.48 -48.24 -27.54
C GLY A 420 39.12 -49.61 -28.10
N SER A 421 37.87 -49.77 -28.51
CA SER A 421 37.38 -51.00 -29.17
C SER A 421 37.13 -50.80 -30.66
N GLU A 422 36.91 -49.56 -31.08
CA GLU A 422 36.67 -49.17 -32.48
C GLU A 422 37.89 -48.47 -33.09
N ALA A 423 37.91 -48.34 -34.42
CA ALA A 423 39.05 -47.81 -35.16
C ALA A 423 39.39 -46.33 -34.84
N HIS A 424 38.42 -45.56 -34.35
CA HIS A 424 38.57 -44.12 -34.08
C HIS A 424 38.65 -43.77 -32.59
N ASP A 425 38.65 -44.79 -31.72
CA ASP A 425 38.79 -44.57 -30.28
C ASP A 425 40.22 -44.16 -29.92
N ALA A 426 40.37 -43.41 -28.82
CA ALA A 426 41.68 -43.11 -28.27
C ALA A 426 42.34 -44.39 -27.72
N VAL A 427 43.57 -44.66 -28.17
CA VAL A 427 44.36 -45.80 -27.69
C VAL A 427 44.93 -45.49 -26.31
N THR A 428 44.68 -46.36 -25.32
CA THR A 428 45.27 -46.20 -23.99
C THR A 428 46.73 -46.65 -23.97
N VAL A 429 47.50 -46.14 -23.00
CA VAL A 429 48.89 -46.58 -22.79
C VAL A 429 48.97 -48.10 -22.54
N ARG A 430 47.95 -48.70 -21.91
CA ARG A 430 47.89 -50.15 -21.68
C ARG A 430 47.71 -50.94 -22.99
N GLN A 431 46.86 -50.48 -23.90
CA GLN A 431 46.73 -51.10 -25.23
C GLN A 431 48.03 -51.00 -26.02
N LEU A 432 48.69 -49.84 -25.97
CA LEU A 432 49.99 -49.65 -26.61
C LEU A 432 51.06 -50.59 -26.02
N GLN A 433 51.13 -50.71 -24.70
CA GLN A 433 52.05 -51.63 -24.02
C GLN A 433 51.77 -53.09 -24.41
N ASN A 434 50.50 -53.50 -24.49
CA ASN A 434 50.12 -54.83 -24.95
C ASN A 434 50.54 -55.08 -26.41
N ALA A 435 50.33 -54.11 -27.29
CA ALA A 435 50.73 -54.19 -28.69
C ALA A 435 52.26 -54.31 -28.84
N ILE A 436 53.02 -53.50 -28.11
CA ILE A 436 54.50 -53.57 -28.09
C ILE A 436 54.97 -54.90 -27.50
N GLY A 437 54.34 -55.36 -26.41
CA GLY A 437 54.65 -56.64 -25.77
C GLY A 437 54.43 -57.83 -26.70
N ALA A 438 53.40 -57.81 -27.54
CA ALA A 438 53.15 -58.85 -28.54
C ALA A 438 54.27 -58.93 -29.59
N VAL A 439 54.80 -57.78 -30.04
CA VAL A 439 55.93 -57.74 -31.01
C VAL A 439 57.21 -58.30 -30.40
N ALA A 440 57.48 -58.03 -29.12
CA ALA A 440 58.69 -58.50 -28.45
C ALA A 440 58.66 -60.01 -28.08
N THR A 441 57.47 -60.61 -27.97
CA THR A 441 57.30 -61.98 -27.44
C THR A 441 56.81 -62.99 -28.48
N THR A 442 56.19 -62.56 -29.57
CA THR A 442 55.79 -63.46 -30.65
C THR A 442 56.83 -63.45 -31.77
N PRO A 443 57.47 -64.60 -32.06
CA PRO A 443 58.43 -64.67 -33.14
C PRO A 443 57.75 -64.35 -34.48
N THR A 444 58.48 -63.72 -35.41
CA THR A 444 57.96 -63.47 -36.76
C THR A 444 57.46 -64.79 -37.38
N LYS A 445 56.41 -64.73 -38.21
CA LYS A 445 55.54 -65.86 -38.64
C LYS A 445 56.25 -67.15 -39.10
N TYR A 446 57.53 -67.10 -39.47
CA TYR A 446 58.31 -68.22 -39.98
C TYR A 446 59.57 -68.54 -39.15
N PHE A 447 59.85 -67.81 -38.07
CA PHE A 447 61.06 -67.98 -37.24
C PHE A 447 60.69 -68.08 -35.77
N HIS A 448 60.28 -69.26 -35.29
CA HIS A 448 59.96 -69.46 -33.88
C HIS A 448 61.17 -69.91 -33.05
N ALA A 449 61.56 -69.10 -32.07
CA ALA A 449 62.50 -69.48 -31.02
C ALA A 449 61.79 -69.41 -29.66
N ASN A 450 61.51 -70.58 -29.06
CA ASN A 450 60.84 -70.66 -27.76
C ASN A 450 61.91 -70.64 -26.63
N SER A 451 62.30 -69.45 -26.18
CA SER A 451 63.21 -69.28 -25.05
C SER A 451 62.93 -67.99 -24.28
N THR A 452 63.24 -68.00 -22.99
CA THR A 452 63.21 -66.82 -22.11
C THR A 452 64.60 -66.44 -21.58
N GLU A 453 65.64 -67.13 -22.04
CA GLU A 453 67.02 -66.86 -21.62
C GLU A 453 67.66 -65.72 -22.42
N GLU A 454 68.94 -65.44 -22.18
CA GLU A 454 69.70 -64.40 -22.87
C GLU A 454 69.57 -64.49 -24.39
N ASP A 455 69.43 -63.32 -25.03
CA ASP A 455 69.24 -63.17 -26.47
C ASP A 455 70.48 -63.65 -27.25
N SER A 456 70.28 -63.97 -28.53
CA SER A 456 71.36 -64.24 -29.47
C SER A 456 72.17 -62.97 -29.75
N LEU A 457 73.49 -63.12 -29.94
CA LEU A 457 74.39 -62.02 -30.20
C LEU A 457 75.18 -62.26 -31.50
N ALA A 458 74.80 -61.55 -32.55
CA ALA A 458 75.51 -61.51 -33.84
C ALA A 458 76.53 -60.36 -33.83
N VAL A 459 77.74 -60.62 -33.34
CA VAL A 459 78.81 -59.59 -33.20
C VAL A 459 79.59 -59.41 -34.49
N GLY A 460 79.92 -60.51 -35.17
CA GLY A 460 80.72 -60.49 -36.41
C GLY A 460 80.01 -59.72 -37.52
N THR A 461 80.78 -59.08 -38.39
CA THR A 461 80.25 -58.40 -39.58
C THR A 461 79.52 -59.41 -40.46
N ASP A 462 78.32 -59.08 -40.92
CA ASP A 462 77.46 -59.96 -41.72
C ASP A 462 77.17 -61.34 -41.06
N SER A 463 77.17 -61.41 -39.72
CA SER A 463 76.90 -62.65 -38.99
C SER A 463 75.41 -62.94 -38.79
N LEU A 464 75.08 -64.22 -38.54
CA LEU A 464 73.73 -64.68 -38.20
C LEU A 464 73.77 -65.46 -36.89
N ALA A 465 73.09 -64.97 -35.86
CA ALA A 465 72.90 -65.66 -34.59
C ALA A 465 71.41 -66.00 -34.38
N MET A 466 71.10 -67.26 -34.10
CA MET A 466 69.74 -67.74 -33.89
C MET A 466 69.67 -68.71 -32.72
N GLY A 467 68.88 -68.39 -31.70
CA GLY A 467 68.70 -69.22 -30.51
C GLY A 467 69.28 -68.57 -29.25
N ALA A 468 68.78 -68.98 -28.09
CA ALA A 468 69.19 -68.36 -26.83
C ALA A 468 70.67 -68.63 -26.53
N LYS A 469 71.37 -67.63 -25.99
CA LYS A 469 72.81 -67.66 -25.67
C LYS A 469 73.73 -67.93 -26.88
N THR A 470 73.21 -67.89 -28.11
CA THR A 470 74.02 -68.07 -29.30
C THR A 470 74.91 -66.86 -29.50
N ILE A 471 76.23 -67.04 -29.55
CA ILE A 471 77.18 -65.95 -29.76
C ILE A 471 77.97 -66.22 -31.04
N VAL A 472 77.95 -65.27 -31.96
CA VAL A 472 78.66 -65.37 -33.24
C VAL A 472 79.61 -64.20 -33.36
N ASN A 473 80.86 -64.44 -32.99
CA ASN A 473 81.92 -63.42 -33.00
C ASN A 473 82.65 -63.35 -34.35
N GLY A 474 82.74 -64.45 -35.07
CA GLY A 474 83.42 -64.50 -36.38
C GLY A 474 82.63 -63.79 -37.48
N ASP A 475 83.33 -63.03 -38.32
CA ASP A 475 82.75 -62.41 -39.52
C ASP A 475 82.14 -63.48 -40.45
N LYS A 476 80.94 -63.19 -40.98
CA LYS A 476 80.15 -64.09 -41.82
C LYS A 476 79.87 -65.45 -41.16
N GLY A 477 79.97 -65.52 -39.84
CA GLY A 477 79.67 -66.72 -39.06
C GLY A 477 78.17 -66.96 -38.96
N ILE A 478 77.79 -68.23 -38.75
CA ILE A 478 76.41 -68.65 -38.54
C ILE A 478 76.33 -69.50 -37.27
N GLY A 479 75.57 -69.05 -36.29
CA GLY A 479 75.24 -69.79 -35.07
C GLY A 479 73.75 -70.08 -35.03
N ILE A 480 73.37 -71.35 -34.92
CA ILE A 480 71.97 -71.79 -34.82
C ILE A 480 71.83 -72.81 -33.69
N GLY A 481 71.02 -72.51 -32.69
CA GLY A 481 70.70 -73.40 -31.56
C GLY A 481 71.24 -72.91 -30.23
N TYR A 482 70.69 -73.46 -29.14
CA TYR A 482 70.94 -73.02 -27.77
C TYR A 482 72.43 -73.00 -27.42
N GLY A 483 73.00 -71.85 -27.07
CA GLY A 483 74.39 -71.72 -26.66
C GLY A 483 75.41 -72.10 -27.75
N ALA A 484 75.02 -72.08 -29.03
CA ALA A 484 75.96 -72.24 -30.14
C ALA A 484 76.97 -71.09 -30.13
N TYR A 485 78.25 -71.39 -30.39
CA TYR A 485 79.34 -70.43 -30.27
C TYR A 485 80.25 -70.50 -31.50
N VAL A 486 80.42 -69.36 -32.17
CA VAL A 486 81.42 -69.18 -33.24
C VAL A 486 82.46 -68.18 -32.73
N ASP A 487 83.69 -68.64 -32.59
CA ASP A 487 84.80 -67.83 -32.09
C ASP A 487 85.10 -66.63 -33.01
N ALA A 488 85.68 -65.56 -32.45
CA ALA A 488 86.04 -64.36 -33.21
C ALA A 488 86.98 -64.66 -34.39
N ASN A 489 87.86 -65.65 -34.23
CA ASN A 489 88.81 -66.05 -35.27
C ASN A 489 88.28 -67.14 -36.21
N ALA A 490 87.07 -67.65 -35.97
CA ALA A 490 86.45 -68.67 -36.80
C ALA A 490 85.67 -68.03 -37.96
N LEU A 491 86.37 -67.34 -38.86
CA LEU A 491 85.76 -66.75 -40.07
C LEU A 491 84.97 -67.82 -40.83
N ASN A 492 83.77 -67.47 -41.30
CA ASN A 492 82.86 -68.37 -42.01
C ASN A 492 82.49 -69.65 -41.22
N GLY A 493 82.67 -69.64 -39.89
CA GLY A 493 82.34 -70.76 -39.03
C GLY A 493 80.83 -70.98 -38.92
N ILE A 494 80.40 -72.25 -38.95
CA ILE A 494 78.99 -72.63 -38.87
C ILE A 494 78.75 -73.58 -37.68
N ALA A 495 78.15 -73.07 -36.61
CA ALA A 495 77.79 -73.84 -35.43
C ALA A 495 76.27 -74.12 -35.44
N ILE A 496 75.85 -75.37 -35.62
CA ILE A 496 74.43 -75.75 -35.67
C ILE A 496 74.13 -76.85 -34.66
N GLY A 497 73.34 -76.53 -33.63
CA GLY A 497 72.94 -77.42 -32.55
C GLY A 497 73.29 -76.87 -31.18
N SER A 498 72.65 -77.41 -30.14
CA SER A 498 72.85 -76.91 -28.77
C SER A 498 74.31 -77.06 -28.33
N ASN A 499 74.96 -75.98 -27.92
CA ASN A 499 76.36 -75.94 -27.49
C ASN A 499 77.34 -76.42 -28.57
N ALA A 500 76.97 -76.32 -29.85
CA ALA A 500 77.91 -76.53 -30.94
C ALA A 500 78.95 -75.40 -30.93
N GLN A 501 80.24 -75.73 -31.03
CA GLN A 501 81.33 -74.78 -30.94
C GLN A 501 82.22 -74.85 -32.17
N VAL A 502 82.37 -73.71 -32.86
CA VAL A 502 83.32 -73.55 -33.95
C VAL A 502 84.41 -72.59 -33.52
N ILE A 503 85.64 -73.09 -33.46
CA ILE A 503 86.83 -72.31 -33.10
C ILE A 503 87.85 -72.24 -34.24
N HIS A 504 87.53 -72.86 -35.39
CA HIS A 504 88.39 -72.90 -36.57
C HIS A 504 87.71 -72.24 -37.77
N VAL A 505 88.51 -71.60 -38.63
CA VAL A 505 88.06 -70.97 -39.88
C VAL A 505 87.45 -71.98 -40.85
N ASN A 506 86.47 -71.54 -41.66
CA ASN A 506 85.83 -72.31 -42.74
C ASN A 506 85.30 -73.69 -42.31
N SER A 507 85.00 -73.86 -41.03
CA SER A 507 84.68 -75.16 -40.44
C SER A 507 83.27 -75.17 -39.85
N ILE A 508 82.71 -76.36 -39.75
CA ILE A 508 81.32 -76.60 -39.37
C ILE A 508 81.29 -77.55 -38.19
N ALA A 509 80.57 -77.19 -37.14
CA ALA A 509 80.21 -78.11 -36.05
C ALA A 509 78.70 -78.31 -36.07
N ILE A 510 78.26 -79.56 -36.25
CA ILE A 510 76.85 -79.91 -36.33
C ILE A 510 76.45 -80.94 -35.27
N GLY A 511 75.34 -80.69 -34.59
CA GLY A 511 74.81 -81.51 -33.50
C GLY A 511 75.19 -80.99 -32.11
N ASN A 512 74.47 -81.48 -31.10
CA ASN A 512 74.65 -81.02 -29.73
C ASN A 512 76.06 -81.31 -29.19
N GLY A 513 76.71 -80.29 -28.64
CA GLY A 513 78.05 -80.39 -28.04
C GLY A 513 79.17 -80.69 -29.05
N SER A 514 78.90 -80.60 -30.35
CA SER A 514 79.92 -80.82 -31.37
C SER A 514 80.92 -79.68 -31.38
N THR A 515 82.20 -80.00 -31.58
CA THR A 515 83.28 -79.01 -31.65
C THR A 515 84.13 -79.26 -32.89
N THR A 516 84.56 -78.19 -33.56
CA THR A 516 85.63 -78.31 -34.56
C THR A 516 86.96 -78.54 -33.84
N THR A 517 87.70 -79.56 -34.23
CA THR A 517 88.92 -80.01 -33.54
C THR A 517 90.18 -79.96 -34.40
N ARG A 518 90.03 -79.77 -35.72
CA ARG A 518 91.14 -79.76 -36.68
C ARG A 518 91.20 -78.50 -37.53
N GLY A 519 90.06 -78.02 -38.00
CA GLY A 519 90.01 -76.92 -38.97
C GLY A 519 90.58 -77.27 -40.35
N ALA A 520 90.86 -76.23 -41.15
CA ALA A 520 91.56 -76.38 -42.43
C ALA A 520 93.00 -76.89 -42.22
N GLN A 521 93.45 -77.80 -43.09
CA GLN A 521 94.75 -78.45 -42.97
C GLN A 521 95.53 -78.39 -44.28
N THR A 522 96.84 -78.20 -44.18
CA THR A 522 97.74 -78.11 -45.34
C THR A 522 98.81 -79.19 -45.26
N ASN A 523 99.03 -79.92 -46.36
CA ASN A 523 100.02 -81.02 -46.46
C ASN A 523 99.92 -82.06 -45.32
N TYR A 524 98.72 -82.43 -44.91
CA TYR A 524 98.53 -83.40 -43.84
C TYR A 524 98.68 -84.84 -44.35
N THR A 525 99.13 -85.73 -43.47
CA THR A 525 99.22 -87.16 -43.76
C THR A 525 97.85 -87.80 -43.57
N ALA A 526 97.12 -88.01 -44.66
CA ALA A 526 95.86 -88.75 -44.63
C ALA A 526 96.13 -90.26 -44.47
N TYR A 527 95.26 -90.95 -43.73
CA TYR A 527 95.36 -92.39 -43.55
C TYR A 527 95.22 -93.11 -44.91
N ASN A 528 96.17 -94.00 -45.22
CA ASN A 528 96.19 -94.81 -46.43
C ASN A 528 96.33 -94.01 -47.75
N MET A 529 96.97 -92.84 -47.71
CA MET A 529 97.31 -92.01 -48.88
C MET A 529 98.83 -91.81 -49.00
N ASP A 530 99.38 -91.94 -50.22
CA ASP A 530 100.82 -91.85 -50.46
C ASP A 530 101.37 -90.41 -50.55
N ALA A 531 100.51 -89.44 -50.89
CA ALA A 531 100.86 -88.03 -51.04
C ALA A 531 100.22 -87.16 -49.95
N PRO A 532 100.89 -86.11 -49.46
CA PRO A 532 100.29 -85.13 -48.56
C PRO A 532 98.99 -84.54 -49.12
N GLN A 533 97.97 -84.43 -48.28
CA GLN A 533 96.63 -83.95 -48.64
C GLN A 533 96.38 -82.53 -48.12
N ASN A 534 95.36 -81.87 -48.64
CA ASN A 534 94.91 -80.55 -48.16
C ASN A 534 93.41 -80.60 -47.83
N SER A 535 92.99 -79.82 -46.84
CA SER A 535 91.59 -79.63 -46.46
C SER A 535 91.28 -78.15 -46.30
N VAL A 536 90.18 -77.70 -46.91
CA VAL A 536 89.73 -76.30 -46.84
C VAL A 536 88.98 -75.95 -45.55
N GLY A 537 88.66 -76.97 -44.74
CA GLY A 537 87.95 -76.84 -43.48
C GLY A 537 87.64 -78.21 -42.87
N GLU A 538 86.86 -78.21 -41.79
CA GLU A 538 86.40 -79.44 -41.14
C GLU A 538 84.88 -79.47 -41.09
N PHE A 539 84.29 -80.63 -41.36
CA PHE A 539 82.89 -80.92 -41.03
C PHE A 539 82.84 -81.85 -39.82
N SER A 540 82.66 -81.28 -38.63
CA SER A 540 82.62 -82.02 -37.37
C SER A 540 81.19 -82.39 -36.99
N VAL A 541 80.94 -83.69 -36.84
CA VAL A 541 79.66 -84.25 -36.37
C VAL A 541 79.69 -84.64 -34.88
N GLY A 542 80.74 -84.26 -34.15
CA GLY A 542 80.94 -84.64 -32.76
C GLY A 542 82.03 -83.81 -32.09
N SER A 543 82.62 -84.36 -31.03
CA SER A 543 83.72 -83.78 -30.28
C SER A 543 84.75 -84.85 -29.92
N ALA A 544 85.81 -84.46 -29.21
CA ALA A 544 86.80 -85.40 -28.68
C ALA A 544 86.16 -86.44 -27.74
N ASP A 545 85.16 -86.01 -26.96
CA ASP A 545 84.52 -86.82 -25.92
C ASP A 545 83.24 -87.54 -26.39
N GLY A 546 82.80 -87.29 -27.62
CA GLY A 546 81.62 -87.95 -28.19
C GLY A 546 81.52 -87.83 -29.70
N GLN A 547 81.56 -88.97 -30.40
CA GLN A 547 81.42 -89.04 -31.85
C GLN A 547 80.02 -89.50 -32.25
N ARG A 548 79.62 -89.22 -33.49
CA ARG A 548 78.36 -89.70 -34.06
C ARG A 548 78.61 -90.63 -35.23
N GLN A 549 77.70 -91.58 -35.39
CA GLN A 549 77.59 -92.33 -36.64
C GLN A 549 77.00 -91.42 -37.72
N ILE A 550 77.54 -91.52 -38.92
CA ILE A 550 76.92 -90.97 -40.12
C ILE A 550 76.10 -92.10 -40.73
N THR A 551 74.79 -91.95 -40.75
CA THR A 551 73.84 -92.98 -41.17
C THR A 551 73.21 -92.63 -42.51
N ASN A 552 72.61 -93.64 -43.17
CA ASN A 552 71.97 -93.49 -44.49
C ASN A 552 72.93 -93.01 -45.59
N VAL A 553 74.21 -93.38 -45.50
CA VAL A 553 75.23 -93.05 -46.50
C VAL A 553 75.17 -94.04 -47.67
N ALA A 554 74.80 -93.55 -48.85
CA ALA A 554 74.87 -94.33 -50.09
C ALA A 554 76.33 -94.69 -50.43
N ALA A 555 76.53 -95.70 -51.28
CA ALA A 555 77.89 -96.10 -51.66
C ALA A 555 78.60 -94.97 -52.42
N GLY A 556 79.84 -94.66 -52.02
CA GLY A 556 80.67 -93.67 -52.69
C GLY A 556 81.06 -94.11 -54.10
N SER A 557 81.14 -93.15 -55.01
CA SER A 557 81.44 -93.36 -56.43
C SER A 557 82.76 -92.71 -56.87
N ALA A 558 83.09 -91.54 -56.31
CA ALA A 558 84.35 -90.85 -56.47
C ALA A 558 85.28 -91.12 -55.27
N ASP A 559 86.58 -90.88 -55.46
CA ASP A 559 87.59 -91.12 -54.43
C ASP A 559 87.42 -90.24 -53.18
N THR A 560 86.72 -89.11 -53.32
CA THR A 560 86.43 -88.16 -52.22
C THR A 560 85.05 -88.34 -51.60
N ASP A 561 84.28 -89.34 -52.05
CA ASP A 561 83.00 -89.68 -51.42
C ASP A 561 83.25 -90.48 -50.12
N ALA A 562 82.31 -90.37 -49.17
CA ALA A 562 82.38 -91.16 -47.96
C ALA A 562 82.14 -92.65 -48.26
N VAL A 563 83.00 -93.53 -47.73
CA VAL A 563 82.81 -94.98 -47.81
C VAL A 563 81.79 -95.42 -46.77
N ASN A 564 80.83 -96.27 -47.15
CA ASN A 564 79.88 -96.86 -46.21
C ASN A 564 80.30 -98.28 -45.75
N VAL A 565 79.68 -98.78 -44.68
CA VAL A 565 79.96 -100.12 -44.12
C VAL A 565 79.72 -101.24 -45.14
N GLY A 566 78.80 -101.05 -46.10
CA GLY A 566 78.55 -102.01 -47.17
C GLY A 566 79.75 -102.19 -48.10
N GLN A 567 80.39 -101.08 -48.51
CA GLN A 567 81.61 -101.09 -49.33
C GLN A 567 82.80 -101.70 -48.58
N LEU A 568 82.93 -101.44 -47.28
CA LEU A 568 84.00 -102.05 -46.47
C LEU A 568 83.82 -103.56 -46.32
N LYS A 569 82.59 -104.03 -46.11
CA LYS A 569 82.28 -105.47 -46.01
C LYS A 569 82.66 -106.23 -47.29
N VAL A 570 82.52 -105.62 -48.47
CA VAL A 570 82.97 -106.24 -49.73
C VAL A 570 84.49 -106.50 -49.71
N THR A 571 85.27 -105.57 -49.15
CA THR A 571 86.71 -105.75 -48.95
C THR A 571 87.01 -106.78 -47.87
N ASP A 572 86.31 -106.75 -46.73
CA ASP A 572 86.49 -107.72 -45.63
C ASP A 572 86.21 -109.16 -46.09
N GLU A 573 85.13 -109.37 -46.85
CA GLU A 573 84.80 -110.67 -47.45
C GLU A 573 85.93 -111.15 -48.37
N ARG A 574 86.54 -110.24 -49.14
CA ARG A 574 87.67 -110.57 -50.03
C ARG A 574 88.96 -110.86 -49.25
N VAL A 575 89.22 -110.15 -48.14
CA VAL A 575 90.38 -110.38 -47.27
C VAL A 575 90.25 -111.71 -46.52
N ALA A 576 89.06 -112.03 -46.00
CA ALA A 576 88.76 -113.31 -45.36
C ALA A 576 88.94 -114.49 -46.32
N GLN A 577 88.56 -114.34 -47.60
CA GLN A 577 88.81 -115.33 -48.65
C GLN A 577 90.29 -115.53 -48.98
N ASN A 578 91.14 -114.51 -48.76
CA ASN A 578 92.57 -114.54 -49.09
C ASN A 578 93.47 -114.92 -47.89
N THR A 579 92.90 -115.12 -46.69
CA THR A 579 93.64 -115.41 -45.45
C THR A 579 93.27 -116.74 -44.78
N GLN A 580 92.31 -117.50 -45.34
CA GLN A 580 92.16 -118.95 -45.17
C GLN A 580 93.00 -119.68 -46.22
#